data_AF-A0A8A7KK82-F1
#
_entry.id   AF-A0A8A7KK82-F1
#
_cell.length_a   1.000
_cell.length_b   1.000
_cell.length_c   1.000
_cell.angle_alpha   90.00
_cell.angle_beta   90.00
_cell.angle_gamma   90.00
#
_symmetry.space_group_name_H-M   'P 1'
#
loop_
_entity.id
_entity.type
_entity.pdbx_description
1 polymer ?
#
loop_
_entity_poly.entity_id
_entity_poly.type
_entity_poly.pdbx_seq_one_letter_code
_entity_poly.pdbx_strand_id
1 'polypeptide(L)' 'MGKCLLNEAVMFCKESNYKRVFLITFDVLAVASKLYTSFGFQKVKEKQVFLFGKNLIEQCFELYL' A
#
# COMPACT_ATOMS: atom_id res chain seq x y z
N MET A 1 -2.42 -15.57 3.87
CA MET A 1 -1.37 -14.98 4.74
C MET A 1 -1.28 -13.46 4.61
N GLY A 2 -0.98 -12.89 3.43
CA GLY A 2 -0.85 -11.43 3.28
C GLY A 2 -2.08 -10.61 3.70
N LYS A 3 -3.29 -11.09 3.40
CA LYS A 3 -4.55 -10.49 3.86
C LYS A 3 -4.65 -10.40 5.38
N CYS A 4 -4.27 -11.47 6.10
CA CYS A 4 -4.32 -11.51 7.55
C CYS A 4 -3.33 -10.52 8.16
N LEU A 5 -2.08 -10.51 7.67
CA LEU A 5 -1.05 -9.59 8.16
C LEU A 5 -1.44 -8.13 7.94
N LEU A 6 -1.99 -7.79 6.77
CA LEU A 6 -2.45 -6.43 6.50
C LEU A 6 -3.61 -6.03 7.41
N ASN A 7 -4.53 -6.96 7.69
CA ASN A 7 -5.62 -6.74 8.62
C ASN A 7 -5.11 -6.46 10.04
N GLU A 8 -4.23 -7.31 10.56
CA GLU A 8 -3.60 -7.12 11.88
C GLU A 8 -2.86 -5.79 11.98
N ALA A 9 -2.09 -5.43 10.95
CA ALA A 9 -1.38 -4.15 10.92
C ALA A 9 -2.34 -2.95 10.96
N VAL A 10 -3.43 -2.99 10.18
CA VAL A 10 -4.44 -1.93 10.18
C VAL A 10 -5.18 -1.86 11.53
N MET A 11 -5.52 -3.00 12.13
CA MET A 11 -6.15 -3.05 13.46
C MET A 11 -5.24 -2.46 14.53
N PHE A 12 -3.97 -2.86 14.56
CA PHE A 12 -2.97 -2.28 15.45
C PHE A 12 -2.88 -0.76 15.29
N CYS A 13 -2.88 -0.26 14.05
CA CYS A 13 -2.82 1.17 13.82
C CYS A 13 -4.07 1.91 14.34
N LYS A 14 -5.26 1.31 14.22
CA LYS A 14 -6.50 1.87 14.77
C LYS A 14 -6.48 1.92 16.28
N GLU A 15 -6.11 0.82 16.93
CA GLU A 15 -6.02 0.71 18.39
C GLU A 15 -5.00 1.69 18.98
N SER A 16 -3.92 1.95 18.23
CA SER A 16 -2.88 2.91 18.60
C SER A 16 -3.24 4.37 18.26
N ASN A 17 -4.46 4.67 17.83
CA ASN A 17 -4.94 6.00 17.45
C ASN A 17 -4.18 6.70 16.31
N TYR A 18 -3.52 5.94 15.42
CA TYR A 18 -2.96 6.51 14.20
C TYR A 18 -4.09 7.00 13.29
N LYS A 19 -3.86 8.11 12.59
CA LYS A 19 -4.86 8.73 11.71
C LYS A 19 -4.72 8.32 10.24
N ARG A 20 -3.56 7.78 9.88
CA ARG A 20 -3.21 7.48 8.50
C ARG A 20 -2.15 6.39 8.46
N VAL A 21 -2.32 5.47 7.51
CA VAL A 21 -1.34 4.45 7.14
C VAL A 21 -0.96 4.72 5.69
N PHE A 22 0.33 4.64 5.35
CA PHE A 22 0.80 4.72 3.98
C PHE A 22 1.69 3.53 3.65
N LEU A 23 1.74 3.17 2.37
CA LEU A 23 2.64 2.15 1.86
C LEU A 23 3.07 2.49 0.43
N ILE A 24 4.19 1.91 0.03
CA ILE A 24 4.75 2.03 -1.31
C ILE A 24 4.81 0.64 -1.93
N THR A 25 4.41 0.56 -3.21
CA THR A 25 4.52 -0.65 -4.03
C THR A 25 4.92 -0.29 -5.46
N PHE A 26 5.00 -1.27 -6.35
CA PHE A 26 5.29 -1.05 -7.77
C PHE A 26 4.13 -1.55 -8.63
N ASP A 27 3.90 -0.91 -9.77
CA ASP A 27 2.87 -1.25 -10.76
C ASP A 27 2.90 -2.72 -11.21
N VAL A 28 4.09 -3.30 -11.32
CA VAL A 28 4.28 -4.72 -11.68
C VAL A 28 3.72 -5.69 -10.63
N LEU A 29 3.43 -5.23 -9.40
CA LEU A 29 2.86 -6.02 -8.31
C LEU A 29 1.33 -5.85 -8.24
N ALA A 30 0.64 -6.00 -9.37
CA ALA A 30 -0.80 -5.73 -9.48
C ALA A 30 -1.69 -6.47 -8.46
N VAL A 31 -1.28 -7.66 -7.99
CA VAL A 31 -2.00 -8.41 -6.94
C VAL A 31 -1.94 -7.66 -5.59
N ALA A 32 -0.79 -7.05 -5.27
CA ALA A 32 -0.63 -6.26 -4.05
C ALA A 32 -1.50 -5.00 -4.12
N SER A 33 -1.50 -4.28 -5.25
CA SER A 33 -2.35 -3.10 -5.45
C SER A 33 -3.83 -3.43 -5.26
N LYS A 34 -4.31 -4.54 -5.83
CA LYS A 34 -5.69 -5.03 -5.63
C LYS A 34 -5.98 -5.35 -4.16
N LEU A 35 -5.03 -5.97 -3.45
CA LEU A 35 -5.16 -6.26 -2.04
C LEU A 35 -5.31 -4.97 -1.23
N TYR A 36 -4.43 -3.98 -1.42
CA TYR A 36 -4.49 -2.71 -0.68
C TYR A 36 -5.81 -1.97 -0.93
N THR A 37 -6.24 -1.88 -2.19
CA THR A 37 -7.53 -1.26 -2.53
C THR A 37 -8.71 -1.99 -1.88
N SER A 38 -8.67 -3.32 -1.76
CA SER A 38 -9.72 -4.08 -1.05
C SER A 38 -9.79 -3.79 0.46
N PHE A 39 -8.74 -3.22 1.04
CA PHE A 39 -8.68 -2.75 2.44
C PHE A 39 -9.00 -1.25 2.58
N GLY A 40 -9.43 -0.59 1.49
CA GLY A 40 -9.80 0.82 1.49
C GLY A 40 -8.66 1.79 1.22
N PHE A 41 -7.43 1.30 1.01
CA PHE A 41 -6.32 2.15 0.62
C PHE A 41 -6.57 2.79 -0.75
N GLN A 42 -6.26 4.08 -0.85
CA GLN A 42 -6.37 4.87 -2.07
C GLN A 42 -4.98 5.17 -2.62
N LYS A 43 -4.80 5.03 -3.94
CA LYS A 43 -3.56 5.43 -4.59
C LYS A 43 -3.50 6.95 -4.64
N VAL A 44 -2.47 7.54 -4.02
CA VAL A 44 -2.33 9.01 -3.90
C VAL A 44 -1.24 9.59 -4.78
N LYS A 45 -0.28 8.75 -5.21
CA LYS A 45 0.87 9.19 -6.00
C LYS A 45 1.41 8.05 -6.84
N GLU A 46 1.89 8.40 -8.02
CA GLU A 46 2.72 7.53 -8.86
C GLU A 46 3.99 8.28 -9.27
N LYS A 47 5.10 7.55 -9.37
CA LYS A 47 6.39 8.10 -9.79
C LYS A 47 7.13 7.07 -10.63
N GLN A 48 7.58 7.49 -11.81
CA GLN A 48 8.49 6.68 -12.61
C GLN A 48 9.87 6.65 -11.95
N VAL A 49 10.43 5.45 -11.79
CA VAL A 49 11.73 5.21 -11.17
C VAL A 49 12.51 4.19 -11.98
N PHE A 50 13.83 4.36 -12.04
CA PHE A 50 14.73 3.34 -12.60
C PHE A 50 15.30 2.52 -11.45
N LEU A 51 14.80 1.29 -11.28
CA LEU A 51 15.18 0.38 -10.20
C LEU A 51 15.30 -1.04 -10.76
N PHE A 52 16.22 -1.81 -10.19
CA PHE A 52 16.47 -3.20 -10.63
C PHE A 52 16.77 -3.32 -12.13
N GLY A 53 17.46 -2.33 -12.70
CA GLY A 53 17.84 -2.30 -14.13
C GLY A 53 16.69 -2.05 -15.10
N LYS A 54 15.51 -1.61 -14.63
CA LYS A 54 14.34 -1.33 -15.46
C LYS A 54 13.57 -0.10 -14.99
N ASN A 55 12.77 0.46 -15.90
CA ASN A 55 11.80 1.49 -15.55
C ASN A 55 10.60 0.81 -14.85
N LEU A 56 10.27 1.28 -13.66
CA LEU A 56 9.13 0.87 -12.85
C LEU A 56 8.29 2.10 -12.50
N ILE A 57 7.03 1.87 -12.13
CA ILE A 57 6.19 2.91 -11.56
C ILE A 57 6.01 2.58 -10.08
N GLU A 58 6.62 3.39 -9.23
CA GLU A 58 6.35 3.38 -7.79
C GLU A 58 4.94 3.94 -7.56
N GLN A 59 4.13 3.23 -6.77
CA GLN A 59 2.77 3.58 -6.41
C GLN A 59 2.69 3.77 -4.89
N CYS A 60 2.26 4.94 -4.45
CA CYS A 60 1.99 5.22 -3.04
C CYS A 60 0.50 5.10 -2.76
N PHE A 61 0.15 4.36 -1.71
CA PHE A 61 -1.20 4.14 -1.25
C PHE A 61 -1.37 4.60 0.19
N GLU A 62 -2.56 5.11 0.50
CA GLU A 62 -2.88 5.62 1.82
C GLU A 62 -4.26 5.19 2.29
N LEU A 63 -4.37 4.93 3.58
CA LEU A 63 -5.61 4.65 4.28
C LEU A 63 -5.74 5.63 5.44
N TYR A 64 -6.82 6.40 5.46
CA TYR A 64 -7.23 7.18 6.63
C TYR A 64 -8.06 6.27 7.55
N LEU A 65 -7.72 6.26 8.85
CA LEU A 65 -8.28 5.32 9.85
C LEU A 65 -9.42 5.93 10.67
#